data_AF-A0A0M8QHT8-F1
#
_entry.id   AF-A0A0M8QHT8-F1
#
_cell.length_a   1.000
_cell.length_b   1.000
_cell.length_c   1.000
_cell.angle_alpha   90.00
_cell.angle_beta   90.00
_cell.angle_gamma   90.00
#
_symmetry.space_group_name_H-M   'P 1'
#
loop_
_entity.id
_entity.type
_entity.pdbx_description
1 polymer ?
#
loop_
_entity_poly.entity_id
_entity_poly.type
_entity_poly.pdbx_seq_one_letter_code
_entity_poly.pdbx_strand_id
1 'polypeptide(L)'
;MTPSRPLLQRPRLTWAEKGVTVTRTTRCPQEQGSTLTVGGGRASFALLPRAPSWATAGFRVTGNGRAVPGAPVPGRYVEVARTWRDGGTVRICVPFRPWVGRALDDPAPQALFHGPVDLVARRPGPGPCGWGCTATPACPAICCPPSPRSRIDPCTTCWTASSRRPSRRAPRTRPAPASGARNHV
;
A
#
# COMPACT_ATOMS: atom_id res chain seq x y z
N MET A 1 -9.99 27.42 -11.14
CA MET A 1 -9.42 26.40 -10.22
C MET A 1 -8.28 25.70 -10.96
N THR A 2 -7.06 26.22 -10.83
CA THR A 2 -5.88 25.67 -11.52
C THR A 2 -5.46 24.39 -10.78
N PRO A 3 -5.45 23.20 -11.42
CA PRO A 3 -5.01 22.02 -10.71
C PRO A 3 -3.51 22.14 -10.47
N SER A 4 -3.14 22.29 -9.21
CA SER A 4 -1.77 22.18 -8.72
C SER A 4 -1.17 20.89 -9.30
N ARG A 5 -0.08 21.00 -10.06
CA ARG A 5 0.66 19.85 -10.61
C ARG A 5 1.85 19.53 -9.69
N PRO A 6 1.71 18.64 -8.70
CA PRO A 6 2.87 17.94 -8.17
C PRO A 6 2.97 16.60 -8.91
N LEU A 7 3.88 16.47 -9.89
CA LEU A 7 4.24 15.16 -10.41
C LEU A 7 5.77 15.05 -10.51
N LEU A 8 6.34 14.33 -9.56
CA LEU A 8 7.72 13.81 -9.57
C LEU A 8 7.98 12.84 -10.75
N GLN A 9 6.97 12.49 -11.54
CA GLN A 9 7.17 11.68 -12.74
C GLN A 9 7.60 12.56 -13.91
N ARG A 10 8.88 12.49 -14.28
CA ARG A 10 9.36 13.04 -15.55
C ARG A 10 8.62 12.33 -16.70
N PRO A 11 7.83 13.06 -17.51
CA PRO A 11 7.08 12.46 -18.60
C PRO A 11 7.95 12.30 -19.86
N ARG A 12 9.18 12.82 -19.91
CA ARG A 12 10.00 12.84 -21.12
C ARG A 12 11.40 12.31 -20.84
N LEU A 13 11.86 11.40 -21.71
CA LEU A 13 13.21 10.86 -21.77
C LEU A 13 13.83 11.25 -23.12
N THR A 14 14.93 11.98 -23.10
CA THR A 14 15.74 12.26 -24.29
C THR A 14 16.86 11.23 -24.38
N TRP A 15 16.89 10.45 -25.45
CA TRP A 15 17.90 9.42 -25.68
C TRP A 15 18.81 9.84 -26.84
N ALA A 16 19.85 10.59 -26.51
CA ALA A 16 20.75 11.22 -27.49
C ALA A 16 21.43 10.19 -28.42
N GLU A 17 21.91 9.08 -27.86
CA GLU A 17 22.61 8.01 -28.60
C GLU A 17 21.76 7.40 -29.72
N LYS A 18 20.43 7.37 -29.54
CA LYS A 18 19.48 6.85 -30.53
C LYS A 18 18.80 7.97 -31.35
N GLY A 19 19.08 9.23 -31.04
CA GLY A 19 18.46 10.38 -31.69
C GLY A 19 16.94 10.45 -31.50
N VAL A 20 16.41 9.92 -30.38
CA VAL A 20 14.95 9.86 -30.13
C VAL A 20 14.59 10.48 -28.79
N THR A 21 13.33 10.89 -28.68
CA THR A 21 12.70 11.30 -27.43
C THR A 21 11.48 10.43 -27.17
N VAL A 22 11.37 9.88 -25.97
CA VAL A 22 10.19 9.12 -25.53
C VAL A 22 9.41 9.96 -24.55
N THR A 23 8.15 10.25 -24.87
CA THR A 23 7.24 11.00 -23.99
C THR A 23 6.12 10.08 -23.50
N ARG A 24 5.93 10.01 -22.19
CA ARG A 24 4.84 9.33 -21.52
C ARG A 24 3.74 10.32 -21.16
N THR A 25 2.52 10.01 -21.57
CA THR A 25 1.31 10.73 -21.21
C THR A 25 0.40 9.81 -20.40
N THR A 26 0.00 10.25 -19.22
CA THR A 26 -0.94 9.53 -18.35
C THR A 26 -1.58 10.49 -17.37
N ARG A 27 -2.84 10.20 -17.00
CA ARG A 27 -3.52 10.81 -15.85
C ARG A 27 -3.68 9.81 -14.72
N CYS A 28 -2.80 8.81 -14.62
CA CYS A 28 -2.76 7.94 -13.46
C CYS A 28 -2.63 8.78 -12.17
N PRO A 29 -3.42 8.50 -11.13
CA PRO A 29 -4.31 7.34 -10.97
C PRO A 29 -5.75 7.49 -11.51
N GLN A 30 -6.16 8.65 -12.01
CA GLN A 30 -7.49 8.88 -12.58
C GLN A 30 -7.71 8.11 -13.91
N GLU A 31 -6.63 7.75 -14.60
CA GLU A 31 -6.66 6.98 -15.85
C GLU A 31 -5.92 5.64 -15.71
N GLN A 32 -6.57 4.58 -16.18
CA GLN A 32 -6.11 3.19 -16.07
C GLN A 32 -5.19 2.79 -17.25
N GLY A 33 -4.12 3.55 -17.45
CA GLY A 33 -3.20 3.33 -18.55
C GLY A 33 -2.23 4.48 -18.79
N SER A 34 -1.40 4.31 -19.82
CA SER A 34 -0.50 5.35 -20.30
C SER A 34 -0.15 5.16 -21.76
N THR A 35 0.22 6.25 -22.41
CA THR A 35 0.70 6.25 -23.80
C THR A 35 2.15 6.67 -23.81
N LEU A 36 2.99 5.93 -24.52
CA LEU A 36 4.36 6.31 -24.84
C LEU A 36 4.41 6.73 -26.30
N THR A 37 4.90 7.93 -26.57
CA THR A 37 5.11 8.45 -27.93
C THR A 37 6.60 8.62 -28.16
N VAL A 38 7.10 8.00 -29.21
CA VAL A 38 8.47 8.14 -29.70
C VAL A 38 8.48 9.27 -30.73
N GLY A 39 9.35 10.25 -30.53
CA GLY A 39 9.60 11.33 -31.46
C GLY A 39 11.07 11.43 -31.85
N GLY A 40 11.37 12.21 -32.90
CA GLY A 40 12.72 12.41 -33.42
C GLY A 40 13.06 11.48 -34.59
N GLY A 41 14.29 10.98 -34.62
CA GLY A 41 14.82 10.20 -35.74
C GLY A 41 14.26 8.77 -35.84
N ARG A 42 14.58 8.10 -36.95
CA ARG A 42 14.29 6.66 -37.11
C ARG A 42 15.27 5.84 -36.27
N ALA A 43 14.76 5.00 -35.37
CA ALA A 43 15.60 4.15 -34.53
C ALA A 43 14.96 2.78 -34.26
N SER A 44 15.77 1.74 -34.20
CA SER A 44 15.33 0.37 -33.84
C SER A 44 15.69 0.06 -32.40
N PHE A 45 14.68 -0.26 -31.59
CA PHE A 45 14.84 -0.68 -30.19
C PHE A 45 13.55 -1.33 -29.66
N ALA A 46 13.68 -2.07 -28.55
CA ALA A 46 12.56 -2.61 -27.83
C ALA A 46 12.11 -1.68 -26.71
N LEU A 47 10.81 -1.41 -26.65
CA LEU A 47 10.18 -0.84 -25.45
C LEU A 47 9.74 -1.99 -24.54
N LEU A 48 10.01 -1.86 -23.24
CA LEU A 48 9.66 -2.85 -22.23
C LEU A 48 8.64 -2.28 -21.23
N PRO A 49 7.35 -2.15 -21.59
CA PRO A 49 6.30 -1.87 -20.61
C PRO A 49 6.25 -2.97 -19.53
N ARG A 50 6.28 -2.56 -18.26
CA ARG A 50 6.11 -3.48 -17.13
C ARG A 50 4.63 -3.83 -16.95
N ALA A 51 4.31 -5.12 -16.83
CA ALA A 51 3.05 -5.60 -16.31
C ALA A 51 3.14 -5.62 -14.77
N PRO A 52 2.38 -4.79 -14.04
CA PRO A 52 2.38 -4.84 -12.58
C PRO A 52 1.91 -6.21 -12.07
N SER A 53 2.44 -6.67 -10.94
CA SER A 53 2.09 -7.98 -10.35
C SER A 53 0.61 -8.10 -9.98
N TRP A 54 -0.01 -6.99 -9.58
CA TRP A 54 -1.44 -6.94 -9.26
C TRP A 54 -2.35 -6.96 -10.50
N ALA A 55 -1.82 -6.71 -11.70
CA ALA A 55 -2.60 -6.65 -12.94
C ALA A 55 -2.77 -8.05 -13.53
N THR A 56 -3.49 -8.93 -12.81
CA THR A 56 -3.67 -10.35 -13.18
C THR A 56 -4.60 -10.57 -14.37
N ALA A 57 -5.42 -9.57 -14.72
CA ALA A 57 -6.37 -9.67 -15.83
C ALA A 57 -6.53 -8.35 -16.59
N GLY A 58 -6.61 -8.44 -17.91
CA GLY A 58 -6.96 -7.33 -18.80
C GLY A 58 -5.85 -6.31 -19.09
N PHE A 59 -4.63 -6.53 -18.57
CA PHE A 59 -3.44 -5.78 -19.00
C PHE A 59 -3.21 -5.99 -20.50
N ARG A 60 -3.06 -4.91 -21.25
CA ARG A 60 -2.86 -4.96 -22.71
C ARG A 60 -1.87 -3.90 -23.15
N VAL A 61 -1.06 -4.26 -24.15
CA VAL A 61 -0.13 -3.35 -24.81
C VAL A 61 -0.40 -3.38 -26.31
N THR A 62 -0.52 -2.21 -26.91
CA THR A 62 -0.61 -2.08 -28.37
C THR A 62 0.49 -1.16 -28.86
N GLY A 63 1.09 -1.49 -30.01
CA GLY A 63 2.06 -0.63 -30.70
C GLY A 63 1.51 -0.22 -32.06
N ASN A 64 1.42 1.09 -32.30
CA ASN A 64 0.78 1.69 -33.48
C ASN A 64 -0.63 1.09 -33.74
N GLY A 65 -1.41 0.91 -32.67
CA GLY A 65 -2.77 0.38 -32.73
C GLY A 65 -2.89 -1.15 -32.84
N ARG A 66 -1.79 -1.87 -33.10
CA ARG A 66 -1.81 -3.34 -33.18
C ARG A 66 -1.48 -3.97 -31.83
N ALA A 67 -2.23 -4.99 -31.44
CA ALA A 67 -1.94 -5.77 -30.24
C ALA A 67 -0.56 -6.42 -30.35
N VAL A 68 0.20 -6.36 -29.26
CA VAL A 68 1.46 -7.10 -29.15
C VAL A 68 1.10 -8.56 -28.88
N PRO A 69 1.66 -9.53 -29.63
CA PRO A 69 1.35 -10.94 -29.45
C PRO A 69 1.88 -11.44 -28.09
N GLY A 70 1.23 -12.47 -27.56
CA GLY A 70 1.58 -13.09 -26.28
C GLY A 70 0.72 -12.59 -25.11
N ALA A 71 0.50 -13.48 -24.14
CA ALA A 71 -0.20 -13.14 -22.91
C ALA A 71 0.77 -12.45 -21.93
N PRO A 72 0.45 -11.23 -21.45
CA PRO A 72 1.29 -10.56 -20.46
C PRO A 72 1.34 -11.34 -19.15
N VAL A 73 2.54 -11.51 -18.60
CA VAL A 73 2.75 -12.17 -17.30
C VAL A 73 2.87 -11.11 -16.21
N PRO A 74 2.02 -11.14 -15.15
CA PRO A 74 2.11 -10.19 -14.05
C PRO A 74 3.50 -10.17 -13.40
N GLY A 75 4.03 -8.99 -13.12
CA GLY A 75 5.37 -8.79 -12.56
C GLY A 75 6.51 -8.86 -13.57
N ARG A 76 6.23 -9.15 -14.85
CA ARG A 76 7.22 -9.22 -15.93
C ARG A 76 7.10 -8.03 -16.89
N TYR A 77 8.01 -7.98 -17.85
CA TYR A 77 8.03 -6.99 -18.91
C TYR A 77 7.43 -7.59 -20.19
N VAL A 78 6.70 -6.77 -20.94
CA VAL A 78 6.22 -7.11 -22.29
C VAL A 78 7.14 -6.45 -23.28
N GLU A 79 7.68 -7.21 -24.22
CA GLU A 79 8.58 -6.67 -25.24
C GLU A 79 7.81 -6.11 -26.44
N VAL A 80 8.16 -4.88 -26.83
CA VAL A 80 7.67 -4.23 -28.04
C VAL A 80 8.86 -3.81 -28.89
N ALA A 81 9.45 -4.78 -29.59
CA ALA A 81 10.54 -4.56 -30.53
C ALA A 81 10.02 -3.99 -31.85
N ARG A 82 10.53 -2.82 -32.26
CA ARG A 82 10.16 -2.19 -33.53
C ARG A 82 11.23 -1.21 -34.01
N THR A 83 11.16 -0.89 -35.30
CA THR A 83 11.77 0.33 -35.83
C THR A 83 10.77 1.47 -35.68
N TRP A 84 11.09 2.40 -34.79
CA TRP A 84 10.30 3.58 -34.50
C TRP A 84 10.63 4.70 -35.50
N ARG A 85 9.60 5.50 -35.78
CA ARG A 85 9.67 6.77 -36.50
C ARG A 85 8.97 7.81 -35.63
N ASP A 86 9.13 9.08 -35.99
CA ASP A 86 8.42 10.17 -35.34
C ASP A 86 6.90 9.89 -35.29
N GLY A 87 6.30 10.10 -34.12
CA GLY A 87 4.88 9.80 -33.85
C GLY A 87 4.56 8.34 -33.53
N GLY A 88 5.56 7.45 -33.51
CA GLY A 88 5.38 6.06 -33.10
C GLY A 88 4.79 5.95 -31.70
N THR A 89 3.75 5.14 -31.52
CA THR A 89 2.96 5.14 -30.29
C THR A 89 2.83 3.75 -29.68
N VAL A 90 3.00 3.64 -28.38
CA VAL A 90 2.67 2.46 -27.57
C VAL A 90 1.60 2.82 -26.56
N ARG A 91 0.46 2.14 -26.60
CA ARG A 91 -0.61 2.31 -25.60
C ARG A 91 -0.59 1.15 -24.64
N ILE A 92 -0.60 1.47 -23.36
CA ILE A 92 -0.59 0.52 -22.25
C ILE A 92 -1.91 0.70 -21.51
N CYS A 93 -2.72 -0.36 -21.46
CA CYS A 93 -3.96 -0.41 -20.70
C CYS A 93 -3.75 -1.31 -19.49
N VAL A 94 -4.00 -0.78 -18.29
CA VAL A 94 -3.83 -1.51 -17.03
C VAL A 94 -5.09 -1.33 -16.20
N PRO A 95 -6.05 -2.27 -16.25
CA PRO A 95 -7.29 -2.15 -15.49
C PRO A 95 -7.02 -2.11 -13.98
N PHE A 96 -7.52 -1.10 -13.29
CA PHE A 96 -7.38 -1.00 -11.83
C PHE A 96 -8.50 -1.81 -11.19
N ARG A 97 -8.11 -2.79 -10.39
CA ARG A 97 -9.02 -3.65 -9.62
C ARG A 97 -8.64 -3.58 -8.15
N PRO A 98 -9.60 -3.77 -7.23
CA PRO A 98 -9.28 -3.96 -5.83
C PRO A 98 -8.39 -5.19 -5.62
N TRP A 99 -7.36 -5.07 -4.80
CA TRP A 99 -6.53 -6.19 -4.36
C TRP A 99 -5.97 -5.94 -2.96
N VAL A 100 -5.57 -7.01 -2.27
CA VAL A 100 -5.03 -6.94 -0.92
C VAL A 100 -3.53 -7.19 -0.95
N GLY A 101 -2.76 -6.27 -0.39
CA GLY A 101 -1.33 -6.46 -0.11
C GLY A 101 -1.14 -6.82 1.36
N ARG A 102 -0.23 -7.75 1.64
CA ARG A 102 0.19 -8.10 2.99
C ARG A 102 1.52 -7.42 3.31
N ALA A 103 1.73 -7.08 4.58
CA ALA A 103 3.07 -6.65 4.99
C ALA A 103 4.06 -7.81 4.84
N LEU A 104 5.33 -7.46 4.57
CA LEU A 104 6.37 -8.45 4.27
C LEU A 104 6.86 -9.16 5.53
N ASP A 105 6.82 -8.46 6.66
CA ASP A 105 7.34 -8.85 7.97
C ASP A 105 6.27 -9.48 8.88
N ASP A 106 5.03 -9.02 8.80
CA ASP A 106 3.89 -9.58 9.52
C ASP A 106 2.70 -9.83 8.56
N PRO A 107 2.22 -11.08 8.41
CA PRO A 107 1.08 -11.36 7.54
C PRO A 107 -0.27 -10.90 8.11
N ALA A 108 -0.37 -10.51 9.38
CA ALA A 108 -1.62 -10.08 10.01
C ALA A 108 -2.10 -8.70 9.51
N PRO A 109 -1.25 -7.66 9.42
CA PRO A 109 -1.60 -6.42 8.73
C PRO A 109 -1.82 -6.60 7.23
N GLN A 110 -2.95 -6.07 6.75
CA GLN A 110 -3.31 -6.07 5.35
C GLN A 110 -3.70 -4.66 4.90
N ALA A 111 -3.31 -4.30 3.68
CA ALA A 111 -3.68 -3.05 3.03
C ALA A 111 -4.53 -3.33 1.79
N LEU A 112 -5.55 -2.50 1.56
CA LEU A 112 -6.43 -2.61 0.41
C LEU A 112 -6.00 -1.60 -0.65
N PHE A 113 -5.84 -2.06 -1.88
CA PHE A 113 -5.38 -1.23 -3.00
C PHE A 113 -6.42 -1.19 -4.12
N HIS A 114 -6.42 -0.12 -4.91
CA HIS A 114 -7.09 -0.04 -6.21
C HIS A 114 -6.05 0.24 -7.30
N GLY A 115 -5.62 -0.81 -8.02
CA GLY A 115 -4.46 -0.71 -8.91
C GLY A 115 -3.20 -0.32 -8.14
N PRO A 116 -2.45 0.74 -8.50
CA PRO A 116 -1.26 1.16 -7.76
C PRO A 116 -1.55 2.03 -6.52
N VAL A 117 -2.81 2.35 -6.23
CA VAL A 117 -3.19 3.29 -5.17
C VAL A 117 -3.62 2.54 -3.91
N ASP A 118 -3.04 2.91 -2.77
CA ASP A 118 -3.45 2.43 -1.44
C ASP A 118 -4.75 3.13 -0.99
N LEU A 119 -5.66 2.36 -0.38
CA LEU A 119 -6.94 2.86 0.09
C LEU A 119 -6.93 2.94 1.62
N VAL A 120 -7.25 4.11 2.14
CA VAL A 120 -7.39 4.35 3.57
C VAL A 120 -8.86 4.53 3.95
N ALA A 121 -9.29 3.82 4.99
CA ALA A 121 -10.61 4.02 5.55
C ALA A 121 -10.63 5.34 6.32
N ARG A 122 -11.51 6.25 5.91
CA ARG A 122 -11.79 7.46 6.69
C ARG A 122 -12.98 7.18 7.59
N ARG A 123 -12.78 7.23 8.90
CA ARG A 123 -13.89 7.24 9.86
C ARG A 123 -14.61 8.59 9.76
N PRO A 124 -15.92 8.62 9.47
CA PRO A 124 -16.71 9.84 9.62
C PRO A 124 -16.87 10.18 11.11
N GLY A 125 -16.69 11.44 11.48
CA GLY A 125 -16.81 11.93 12.86
C GLY A 125 -15.61 12.79 13.30
N PRO A 126 -15.68 13.45 14.47
CA PRO A 126 -14.53 14.12 15.04
C PRO A 126 -13.38 13.12 15.24
N GLY A 127 -12.13 13.59 15.13
CA GLY A 127 -10.94 12.79 15.32
C GLY A 127 -10.86 12.13 16.73
N PRO A 128 -9.77 11.46 17.08
CA PRO A 128 -9.64 10.77 18.38
C PRO A 128 -9.85 11.65 19.63
N CYS A 129 -9.94 12.97 19.48
CA CYS A 129 -10.71 13.84 20.37
C CYS A 129 -12.23 13.59 20.23
N GLY A 130 -12.64 12.34 20.45
CA GLY A 130 -14.03 11.87 20.48
C GLY A 130 -14.55 11.70 21.91
N TRP A 131 -13.78 12.10 22.92
CA TRP A 131 -14.33 12.39 24.23
C TRP A 131 -14.86 13.80 24.16
N GLY A 132 -16.17 13.95 24.27
CA GLY A 132 -16.80 15.25 24.43
C GLY A 132 -16.20 15.97 25.62
N CYS A 133 -15.14 16.73 25.40
CA CYS A 133 -14.83 17.89 26.22
C CYS A 133 -15.86 18.95 25.85
N THR A 134 -17.13 18.72 26.14
CA THR A 134 -17.94 19.83 26.62
C THR A 134 -17.23 20.25 27.90
N ALA A 135 -16.80 21.51 27.96
CA ALA A 135 -16.25 22.08 29.17
C ALA A 135 -17.29 21.91 30.28
N THR A 136 -17.20 20.83 31.06
CA THR A 136 -17.86 20.74 32.34
C THR A 136 -17.05 21.59 33.31
N PRO A 137 -17.70 22.26 34.27
CA PRO A 137 -17.00 23.06 35.29
C PRO A 137 -16.01 22.25 36.14
N ALA A 138 -15.99 20.91 36.02
CA ALA A 138 -15.05 20.01 36.68
C ALA A 138 -13.73 19.75 35.91
N CYS A 139 -13.60 20.18 34.64
CA CYS A 139 -12.35 20.05 33.87
C CYS A 139 -12.00 21.40 33.20
N PRO A 140 -11.22 22.28 33.84
CA PRO A 140 -10.66 23.42 33.14
C PRO A 140 -9.71 22.90 32.04
N ALA A 141 -9.80 23.51 30.86
CA ALA A 141 -9.16 23.14 29.61
C ALA A 141 -7.61 23.24 29.60
N ILE A 142 -6.92 22.73 30.62
CA ILE A 142 -5.47 22.82 30.82
C ILE A 142 -4.72 21.54 30.41
N CYS A 143 -5.39 20.44 30.07
CA CYS A 143 -4.71 19.17 29.74
C CYS A 143 -4.07 19.11 28.34
N CYS A 144 -3.84 20.24 27.68
CA CYS A 144 -2.85 20.34 26.61
C CYS A 144 -1.85 21.43 26.98
N PRO A 145 -0.79 21.12 27.76
CA PRO A 145 0.36 22.00 27.75
C PRO A 145 0.96 21.96 26.33
N PRO A 146 1.25 23.11 25.69
CA PRO A 146 2.15 23.11 24.56
C PRO A 146 3.49 22.63 25.10
N SER A 147 4.09 21.59 24.52
CA SER A 147 5.45 21.22 24.87
C SER A 147 6.42 22.25 24.30
N PRO A 148 7.28 22.86 25.13
CA PRO A 148 8.62 23.14 24.66
C PRO A 148 9.63 22.45 25.58
N ARG A 149 10.45 21.60 24.96
CA ARG A 149 11.81 21.24 25.40
C ARG A 149 12.05 21.24 26.93
N SER A 150 11.92 20.08 27.56
CA SER A 150 12.87 19.66 28.59
C SER A 150 12.74 18.15 28.82
N ARG A 151 13.89 17.48 28.87
CA ARG A 151 14.03 16.10 29.32
C ARG A 151 13.67 16.08 30.81
N ILE A 152 12.59 15.39 31.18
CA ILE A 152 12.37 14.65 32.44
C ILE A 152 11.02 13.96 32.28
N ASP A 153 11.01 12.63 32.39
CA ASP A 153 9.83 11.76 32.39
C ASP A 153 8.91 12.01 33.60
N PRO A 154 7.58 12.00 33.41
CA PRO A 154 6.66 11.61 34.47
C PRO A 154 5.65 10.59 33.95
N CYS A 155 6.06 9.34 33.77
CA CYS A 155 5.15 8.20 33.61
C CYS A 155 5.54 7.07 34.57
N THR A 156 5.57 7.36 35.87
CA THR A 156 5.72 6.33 36.91
C THR A 156 4.53 6.24 37.86
N THR A 157 3.51 7.12 37.78
CA THR A 157 2.50 7.21 38.85
C THR A 157 1.08 6.78 38.49
N CYS A 158 0.82 6.23 37.30
CA CYS A 158 -0.54 5.82 36.89
C CYS A 158 -0.83 4.31 37.00
N TRP A 159 0.05 3.52 37.63
CA TRP A 159 -0.13 2.06 37.76
C TRP A 159 -0.35 1.57 39.20
N THR A 160 -1.13 2.29 40.01
CA THR A 160 -1.65 1.74 41.28
C THR A 160 -2.99 2.36 41.67
N ALA A 161 -4.05 2.07 40.91
CA ALA A 161 -5.43 2.23 41.40
C ALA A 161 -6.43 1.38 40.60
N SER A 162 -6.13 0.10 40.38
CA SER A 162 -7.15 -0.89 40.03
C SER A 162 -6.63 -2.29 40.32
N SER A 163 -6.76 -2.72 41.56
CA SER A 163 -6.86 -4.14 41.87
C SER A 163 -7.99 -4.36 42.86
N ARG A 164 -9.15 -4.71 42.31
CA ARG A 164 -10.11 -5.55 43.04
C ARG A 164 -9.34 -6.80 43.46
N ARG A 165 -9.25 -7.08 44.76
CA ARG A 165 -8.84 -8.39 45.26
C ARG A 165 -9.98 -9.38 45.04
N PRO A 166 -9.81 -10.49 44.29
CA PRO A 166 -10.57 -11.70 44.55
C PRO A 166 -9.88 -12.48 45.67
N SER A 167 -10.67 -12.88 46.66
CA SER A 167 -10.28 -13.73 47.78
C SER A 167 -9.57 -15.02 47.32
N ARG A 168 -8.42 -15.32 47.92
CA ARG A 168 -7.66 -16.58 47.75
C ARG A 168 -8.57 -17.78 47.98
N ARG A 169 -8.69 -18.66 46.97
CA ARG A 169 -9.21 -20.03 47.12
C ARG A 169 -7.99 -20.95 47.29
N ALA A 170 -7.97 -21.72 48.37
CA ALA A 170 -6.89 -22.65 48.70
C ALA A 170 -6.75 -23.77 47.64
N PRO A 171 -5.53 -24.29 47.39
CA PRO A 171 -5.33 -25.39 46.46
C PRO A 171 -5.85 -26.72 47.03
N ARG A 172 -6.61 -27.44 46.20
CA ARG A 172 -7.07 -28.81 46.43
C ARG A 172 -5.87 -29.77 46.39
N THR A 173 -5.59 -30.46 47.49
CA THR A 173 -4.79 -31.68 47.51
C THR A 173 -5.54 -32.80 46.78
N ARG A 174 -4.85 -33.46 45.85
CA ARG A 174 -5.35 -34.62 45.10
C ARG A 174 -4.67 -35.86 45.70
N PRO A 175 -5.39 -36.87 46.21
CA PRO A 175 -4.75 -38.08 46.71
C PRO A 175 -4.22 -38.94 45.54
N ALA A 176 -3.08 -39.58 45.77
CA ALA A 176 -2.42 -40.52 44.87
C ALA A 176 -3.24 -41.83 44.72
N PRO A 177 -3.21 -42.50 43.56
CA PRO A 177 -3.77 -43.84 43.43
C PRO A 177 -2.84 -44.89 44.07
N ALA A 178 -3.43 -45.77 44.88
CA ALA A 178 -2.76 -46.90 45.50
C ALA A 178 -2.32 -47.95 44.47
N SER A 179 -1.11 -48.48 44.64
CA SER A 179 -0.65 -49.70 44.00
C SER A 179 -1.36 -50.91 44.60
N GLY A 180 -1.87 -51.81 43.77
CA GLY A 180 -2.42 -53.09 44.20
C GLY A 180 -2.37 -54.10 43.06
N ALA A 181 -1.29 -54.89 43.04
CA ALA A 181 -1.16 -56.07 42.21
C ALA A 181 -2.12 -57.19 42.69
N ARG A 182 -2.67 -57.97 41.76
CA ARG A 182 -2.80 -59.44 41.88
C ARG A 182 -3.27 -60.07 40.56
N ASN A 183 -2.51 -61.09 40.17
CA ASN A 183 -2.79 -62.08 39.12
C ASN A 183 -4.11 -62.82 39.38
N HIS A 184 -4.66 -63.48 38.35
CA HIS A 184 -4.83 -64.95 38.32
C HIS A 184 -5.46 -65.40 36.99
N VAL A 185 -4.75 -66.37 36.37
CA VAL A 185 -5.17 -67.50 35.49
C VAL A 185 -5.87 -67.17 34.17
#